data_AF-A0A952SNS6-F1
#
_entry.id   AF-A0A952SNS6-F1
#
_cell.length_a   1.000
_cell.length_b   1.000
_cell.length_c   1.000
_cell.angle_alpha   90.00
_cell.angle_beta   90.00
_cell.angle_gamma   90.00
#
_symmetry.space_group_name_H-M   'P 1'
#
loop_
_entity.id
_entity.type
_entity.pdbx_description
1 polymer ?
#
loop_
_entity_poly.entity_id
_entity_poly.type
_entity_poly.pdbx_seq_one_letter_code
_entity_poly.pdbx_strand_id
1 'polypeptide(L)'
;MAPLIRSALSKPGNILSLTIGSLTLSLLVILSALAIPRGMASSEPSTSDLGVLLHRLGLEPENLAAAGVQPNQVATLMQEAGEALAEVHDELLLAQVEFAAARRQIAALERALRSGTAPEGAASALSQARTSAAALESQIAAAHAGIFSAATSHLSSPVVNSIQRITSARRWGLPVQYSAAERSESAWVALRDALSQVRACAQRELEPDSACTNLIASENSRTEVAQAAAFLNAHLDGVKAAFHTALAP
;
A
#
# COMPACT_ATOMS: atom_id res chain seq x y z
N MET A 1 62.38 -8.79 -44.63
CA MET A 1 61.08 -8.38 -45.21
C MET A 1 60.36 -7.50 -44.21
N ALA A 2 60.12 -6.25 -44.59
CA ALA A 2 59.26 -5.27 -43.91
C ALA A 2 57.75 -5.60 -44.16
N PRO A 3 56.74 -4.80 -43.71
CA PRO A 3 56.71 -3.67 -42.77
C PRO A 3 55.53 -3.67 -41.73
N LEU A 4 55.64 -2.70 -40.83
CA LEU A 4 54.63 -1.95 -40.04
C LEU A 4 53.19 -1.86 -40.60
N ILE A 5 52.18 -1.76 -39.71
CA ILE A 5 50.92 -0.95 -39.78
C ILE A 5 50.22 -1.04 -38.39
N ARG A 6 50.30 0.01 -37.54
CA ARG A 6 49.32 1.10 -37.29
C ARG A 6 47.97 0.69 -36.66
N SER A 7 47.87 1.02 -35.37
CA SER A 7 46.85 1.85 -34.71
C SER A 7 45.46 2.01 -35.35
N ALA A 8 44.41 1.67 -34.58
CA ALA A 8 43.14 2.41 -34.62
C ALA A 8 42.39 2.29 -33.28
N LEU A 9 42.41 3.39 -32.53
CA LEU A 9 41.38 3.74 -31.55
C LEU A 9 40.00 3.73 -32.25
N SER A 10 39.02 2.98 -31.72
CA SER A 10 37.60 3.30 -31.96
C SER A 10 37.01 3.89 -30.68
N LYS A 11 36.69 5.18 -30.73
CA LYS A 11 35.97 5.92 -29.69
C LYS A 11 34.58 5.33 -29.42
N PRO A 12 34.03 5.53 -28.22
CA PRO A 12 32.68 5.08 -27.85
C PRO A 12 31.64 5.71 -28.77
N GLY A 13 30.79 4.85 -29.35
CA GLY A 13 29.66 5.26 -30.17
C GLY A 13 28.65 6.05 -29.34
N ASN A 14 28.34 7.25 -29.81
CA ASN A 14 27.11 7.98 -29.53
C ASN A 14 25.92 7.02 -29.63
N ILE A 15 25.37 6.60 -28.49
CA ILE A 15 24.06 5.97 -28.46
C ILE A 15 23.06 7.11 -28.65
N LEU A 16 22.53 7.14 -29.87
CA LEU A 16 21.36 7.87 -30.30
C LEU A 16 20.37 8.09 -29.14
N SER A 17 20.17 9.36 -28.81
CA SER A 17 18.98 9.87 -28.16
C SER A 17 17.77 9.46 -29.00
N LEU A 18 17.19 8.31 -28.68
CA LEU A 18 15.89 7.87 -29.17
C LEU A 18 14.85 8.77 -28.48
N THR A 19 14.60 9.93 -29.07
CA THR A 19 13.43 10.74 -28.79
C THR A 19 12.21 9.90 -29.14
N ILE A 20 11.67 9.22 -28.12
CA ILE A 20 10.36 8.60 -28.17
C ILE A 20 9.39 9.73 -28.49
N GLY A 21 8.93 9.75 -29.73
CA GLY A 21 7.85 10.61 -30.17
C GLY A 21 6.65 10.36 -29.28
N SER A 22 6.38 11.29 -28.37
CA SER A 22 5.14 11.37 -27.62
C SER A 22 4.04 11.71 -28.61
N LEU A 23 3.54 10.69 -29.31
CA LEU A 23 2.31 10.74 -30.05
C LEU A 23 1.19 10.74 -29.01
N THR A 24 0.92 11.91 -28.42
CA THR A 24 -0.29 12.14 -27.63
C THR A 24 -1.47 12.07 -28.60
N LEU A 25 -1.90 10.85 -28.91
CA LEU A 25 -3.16 10.60 -29.56
C LEU A 25 -4.23 11.02 -28.56
N SER A 26 -4.68 12.27 -28.69
CA SER A 26 -5.82 12.83 -27.98
C SER A 26 -7.07 12.03 -28.36
N LEU A 27 -7.26 10.90 -27.69
CA LEU A 27 -8.49 10.14 -27.72
C LEU A 27 -9.50 10.94 -26.89
N LEU A 28 -10.26 11.77 -27.60
CA LEU A 28 -11.45 12.43 -27.08
C LEU A 28 -12.47 11.35 -26.70
N VAL A 29 -12.34 10.81 -25.49
CA VAL A 29 -13.36 9.96 -24.88
C VAL A 29 -14.57 10.86 -24.68
N ILE A 30 -15.58 10.70 -25.53
CA ILE A 30 -16.91 11.25 -25.30
C ILE A 30 -17.49 10.46 -24.12
N LEU A 31 -17.06 10.87 -22.93
CA LEU A 31 -17.65 10.50 -21.66
C LEU A 31 -19.10 10.96 -21.78
N SER A 32 -20.03 10.01 -21.98
CA SER A 32 -21.44 10.28 -21.74
C SER A 32 -21.56 10.58 -20.25
N ALA A 33 -21.37 11.85 -19.92
CA ALA A 33 -21.51 12.39 -18.60
C ALA A 33 -22.95 12.10 -18.18
N LEU A 34 -23.13 11.05 -17.37
CA LEU A 34 -24.11 11.17 -16.30
C LEU A 34 -23.74 12.49 -15.62
N ALA A 35 -24.60 13.50 -15.76
CA ALA A 35 -24.45 14.76 -15.10
C ALA A 35 -24.53 14.50 -13.59
N ILE A 36 -23.40 14.12 -13.00
CA ILE A 36 -23.24 14.10 -11.55
C ILE A 36 -23.38 15.57 -11.18
N PRO A 37 -24.41 15.95 -10.40
CA PRO A 37 -24.60 17.33 -10.01
C PRO A 37 -23.33 17.82 -9.33
N ARG A 38 -22.63 18.78 -9.96
CA ARG A 38 -21.38 19.42 -9.50
C ARG A 38 -21.57 20.32 -8.27
N GLY A 39 -22.54 20.00 -7.42
CA GLY A 39 -22.87 20.71 -6.19
C GLY A 39 -22.39 19.97 -4.95
N MET A 40 -21.29 19.21 -5.02
CA MET A 40 -20.61 18.78 -3.79
C MET A 40 -19.87 20.00 -3.26
N ALA A 41 -20.47 20.68 -2.28
CA ALA A 41 -19.73 21.62 -1.46
C ALA A 41 -18.46 20.92 -0.96
N SER A 42 -17.31 21.57 -1.05
CA SER A 42 -16.04 21.04 -0.52
C SER A 42 -16.26 20.65 0.94
N SER A 43 -16.33 19.35 1.21
CA SER A 43 -16.44 18.86 2.57
C SER A 43 -15.03 18.84 3.13
N GLU A 44 -14.76 19.64 4.14
CA GLU A 44 -13.50 19.50 4.88
C GLU A 44 -13.38 18.05 5.38
N PRO A 45 -12.21 17.41 5.25
CA PRO A 45 -12.02 16.04 5.70
C PRO A 45 -12.29 15.97 7.20
N SER A 46 -13.16 15.05 7.61
CA SER A 46 -13.40 14.84 9.03
C SER A 46 -12.22 14.13 9.68
N THR A 47 -12.09 14.25 11.01
CA THR A 47 -11.13 13.44 11.78
C THR A 47 -11.37 11.94 11.59
N SER A 48 -12.62 11.53 11.35
CA SER A 48 -12.97 10.16 11.05
C SER A 48 -12.44 9.69 9.69
N ASP A 49 -12.45 10.56 8.67
CA ASP A 49 -11.88 10.27 7.35
C ASP A 49 -10.36 10.07 7.44
N LEU A 50 -9.69 10.93 8.21
CA LEU A 50 -8.26 10.80 8.48
C LEU A 50 -7.95 9.47 9.18
N GLY A 51 -8.71 9.10 10.23
CA GLY A 51 -8.52 7.83 10.92
C GLY A 51 -8.68 6.60 10.02
N VAL A 52 -9.71 6.58 9.15
CA VAL A 52 -9.92 5.52 8.16
C VAL A 52 -8.78 5.47 7.14
N LEU A 53 -8.31 6.63 6.68
CA LEU A 53 -7.21 6.72 5.74
C LEU A 53 -5.90 6.19 6.34
N LEU A 54 -5.54 6.62 7.55
CA LEU A 54 -4.33 6.16 8.23
C LEU A 54 -4.33 4.64 8.41
N HIS A 55 -5.49 4.06 8.75
CA HIS A 55 -5.67 2.61 8.82
C HIS A 55 -5.43 1.92 7.47
N ARG A 56 -5.95 2.49 6.36
CA ARG A 56 -5.73 1.97 5.00
C ARG A 56 -4.26 2.09 4.56
N LEU A 57 -3.57 3.15 4.96
CA LEU A 57 -2.14 3.37 4.71
C LEU A 57 -1.23 2.49 5.59
N GLY A 58 -1.80 1.78 6.56
CA GLY A 58 -1.05 0.97 7.52
C GLY A 58 -0.31 1.81 8.58
N LEU A 59 -0.71 3.06 8.77
CA LEU A 59 -0.21 3.97 9.81
C LEU A 59 -1.00 3.79 11.13
N GLU A 60 -1.18 2.54 11.53
CA GLU A 60 -1.83 2.17 12.80
C GLU A 60 -0.84 2.30 13.97
N PRO A 61 -1.30 2.60 15.20
CA PRO A 61 -0.42 2.76 16.37
C PRO A 61 0.54 1.58 16.57
N GLU A 62 0.06 0.35 16.37
CA GLU A 62 0.86 -0.87 16.47
C GLU A 62 1.99 -0.93 15.43
N ASN A 63 1.71 -0.54 14.19
CA ASN A 63 2.69 -0.55 13.11
C ASN A 63 3.74 0.56 13.31
N LEU A 64 3.30 1.75 13.73
CA LEU A 64 4.18 2.88 14.05
C LEU A 64 5.10 2.53 15.21
N ALA A 65 4.56 1.98 16.31
CA ALA A 65 5.34 1.56 17.46
C ALA A 65 6.32 0.43 17.10
N ALA A 66 5.88 -0.61 16.37
CA ALA A 66 6.77 -1.68 15.90
C ALA A 66 7.88 -1.18 14.98
N ALA A 67 7.64 -0.13 14.19
CA ALA A 67 8.65 0.50 13.35
C ALA A 67 9.63 1.41 14.11
N GLY A 68 9.40 1.65 15.40
CA GLY A 68 10.25 2.50 16.25
C GLY A 68 9.87 3.98 16.25
N VAL A 69 8.66 4.34 15.81
CA VAL A 69 8.14 5.72 15.92
C VAL A 69 7.90 6.04 17.39
N GLN A 70 8.43 7.18 17.84
CA GLN A 70 8.28 7.64 19.21
C GLN A 70 6.98 8.43 19.39
N PRO A 71 6.39 8.45 20.60
CA PRO A 71 5.14 9.16 20.88
C PRO A 71 5.15 10.65 20.49
N ASN A 72 6.27 11.34 20.67
CA ASN A 72 6.44 12.76 20.34
C ASN A 72 6.47 13.05 18.83
N GLN A 73 6.70 12.05 17.98
CA GLN A 73 6.69 12.19 16.52
C GLN A 73 5.29 12.05 15.92
N VAL A 74 4.36 11.43 16.66
CA VAL A 74 3.00 11.12 16.16
C VAL A 74 2.22 12.39 15.84
N ALA A 75 2.35 13.46 16.63
CA ALA A 75 1.62 14.70 16.38
C ALA A 75 1.98 15.32 15.02
N THR A 76 3.27 15.40 14.69
CA THR A 76 3.75 15.90 13.40
C THR A 76 3.29 15.00 12.24
N LEU A 77 3.37 13.67 12.41
CA LEU A 77 2.86 12.71 11.42
C LEU A 77 1.36 12.92 11.11
N MET A 78 0.55 13.09 12.16
CA MET A 78 -0.89 13.27 12.03
C MET A 78 -1.23 14.61 11.36
N GLN A 79 -0.50 15.67 11.71
CA GLN A 79 -0.66 16.99 11.10
C GLN A 79 -0.31 16.94 9.61
N GLU A 80 0.87 16.41 9.24
CA GLU A 80 1.31 16.30 7.84
C GLU A 80 0.37 15.41 7.01
N ALA A 81 -0.15 14.32 7.60
CA ALA A 81 -1.15 13.48 6.96
C ALA A 81 -2.49 14.21 6.73
N GLY A 82 -2.93 15.00 7.71
CA GLY A 82 -4.16 15.78 7.64
C GLY A 82 -4.09 16.89 6.59
N GLU A 83 -2.98 17.62 6.55
CA GLU A 83 -2.71 18.65 5.53
C GLU A 83 -2.69 18.03 4.13
N ALA A 84 -1.94 16.94 3.94
CA ALA A 84 -1.88 16.24 2.65
C ALA A 84 -3.24 15.65 2.24
N LEU A 85 -4.05 15.15 3.18
CA LEU A 85 -5.41 14.69 2.90
C LEU A 85 -6.28 15.86 2.45
N ALA A 86 -6.25 17.00 3.14
CA ALA A 86 -7.06 18.17 2.80
C ALA A 86 -6.79 18.66 1.37
N GLU A 87 -5.55 18.55 0.89
CA GLU A 87 -5.17 18.91 -0.49
C GLU A 87 -5.80 18.00 -1.56
N VAL A 88 -5.99 16.70 -1.27
CA VAL A 88 -6.44 15.70 -2.26
C VAL A 88 -7.81 15.09 -1.95
N HIS A 89 -8.50 15.57 -0.92
CA HIS A 89 -9.70 14.91 -0.36
C HIS A 89 -10.81 14.74 -1.38
N ASP A 90 -11.22 15.83 -2.04
CA ASP A 90 -12.33 15.82 -3.00
C ASP A 90 -12.01 14.95 -4.23
N GLU A 91 -10.76 15.02 -4.73
CA GLU A 91 -10.30 14.20 -5.85
C GLU A 91 -10.27 12.71 -5.49
N LEU A 92 -9.81 12.39 -4.28
CA LEU A 92 -9.77 11.02 -3.77
C LEU A 92 -11.17 10.44 -3.60
N LEU A 93 -12.11 11.21 -3.03
CA LEU A 93 -13.50 10.78 -2.90
C LEU A 93 -14.17 10.56 -4.25
N LEU A 94 -13.99 11.50 -5.18
CA LEU A 94 -14.53 11.36 -6.54
C LEU A 94 -13.97 10.11 -7.23
N ALA A 95 -12.65 9.91 -7.20
CA ALA A 95 -12.01 8.74 -7.79
C ALA A 95 -12.51 7.42 -7.17
N GLN A 96 -12.73 7.38 -5.84
CA GLN A 96 -13.29 6.21 -5.16
C GLN A 96 -14.73 5.90 -5.60
N VAL A 97 -15.58 6.92 -5.73
CA VAL A 97 -16.96 6.77 -6.21
C VAL A 97 -16.99 6.27 -7.65
N GLU A 98 -16.18 6.86 -8.52
CA GLU A 98 -16.06 6.46 -9.93
C GLU A 98 -15.52 5.04 -10.07
N PHE A 99 -14.52 4.66 -9.26
CA PHE A 99 -13.97 3.31 -9.26
C PHE A 99 -15.02 2.26 -8.86
N ALA A 100 -15.81 2.56 -7.81
CA ALA A 100 -16.91 1.68 -7.40
C ALA A 100 -18.01 1.56 -8.47
N ALA A 101 -18.31 2.64 -9.20
CA ALA A 101 -19.22 2.60 -10.35
C ALA A 101 -18.66 1.75 -11.51
N ALA A 102 -17.39 1.95 -11.87
CA ALA A 102 -16.70 1.19 -12.91
C ALA A 102 -16.68 -0.32 -12.61
N ARG A 103 -16.39 -0.71 -11.35
CA ARG A 103 -16.44 -2.12 -10.93
C ARG A 103 -17.82 -2.76 -11.09
N ARG A 104 -18.90 -2.03 -10.75
CA ARG A 104 -20.28 -2.50 -10.95
C ARG A 104 -20.61 -2.67 -12.43
N GLN A 105 -20.16 -1.74 -13.27
CA GLN A 105 -20.33 -1.82 -14.73
C GLN A 105 -19.59 -3.01 -15.34
N ILE A 106 -18.33 -3.24 -14.95
CA ILE A 106 -17.54 -4.42 -15.36
C ILE A 106 -18.31 -5.70 -15.01
N ALA A 107 -18.74 -5.84 -13.75
CA ALA A 107 -19.46 -7.03 -13.30
C ALA A 107 -20.81 -7.23 -14.01
N ALA A 108 -21.49 -6.16 -14.43
CA ALA A 108 -22.72 -6.25 -15.21
C ALA A 108 -22.46 -6.72 -16.65
N LEU A 109 -21.46 -6.13 -17.32
CA LEU A 109 -21.05 -6.50 -18.68
C LEU A 109 -20.54 -7.95 -18.74
N GLU A 110 -19.72 -8.37 -17.77
CA GLU A 110 -19.24 -9.76 -17.68
C GLU A 110 -20.38 -10.77 -17.48
N ARG A 111 -21.42 -10.41 -16.73
CA ARG A 111 -22.61 -11.26 -16.59
C ARG A 111 -23.39 -11.33 -17.90
N ALA A 112 -23.64 -10.19 -18.55
CA ALA A 112 -24.38 -10.14 -19.83
C ALA A 112 -23.67 -10.92 -20.94
N LEU A 113 -22.33 -10.84 -21.01
CA LEU A 113 -21.52 -11.61 -21.95
C LEU A 113 -21.59 -13.11 -21.67
N ARG A 114 -21.50 -13.52 -20.40
CA ARG A 114 -21.63 -14.94 -20.01
C ARG A 114 -23.02 -15.51 -20.24
N SER A 115 -24.08 -14.71 -20.11
CA SER A 115 -25.46 -15.13 -20.36
C SER A 115 -25.87 -15.08 -21.84
N GLY A 116 -25.02 -14.56 -22.73
CA GLY A 116 -25.36 -14.37 -24.14
C GLY A 116 -26.42 -13.29 -24.40
N THR A 117 -26.74 -12.47 -23.38
CA THR A 117 -27.73 -11.38 -23.47
C THR A 117 -27.06 -10.02 -23.67
N ALA A 118 -25.78 -10.02 -24.03
CA ALA A 118 -25.00 -8.81 -24.20
C ALA A 118 -25.42 -8.04 -25.47
N PRO A 119 -25.58 -6.71 -25.40
CA PRO A 119 -25.80 -5.90 -26.61
C PRO A 119 -24.57 -5.94 -27.52
N GLU A 120 -24.76 -5.58 -28.79
CA GLU A 120 -23.65 -5.37 -29.72
C GLU A 120 -22.68 -4.32 -29.14
N GLY A 121 -21.38 -4.58 -29.23
CA GLY A 121 -20.33 -3.72 -28.67
C GLY A 121 -20.01 -3.93 -27.17
N ALA A 122 -20.72 -4.81 -26.45
CA ALA A 122 -20.48 -5.06 -25.02
C ALA A 122 -19.04 -5.49 -24.68
N ALA A 123 -18.38 -6.25 -25.57
CA ALA A 123 -16.98 -6.63 -25.38
C ALA A 123 -16.02 -5.42 -25.42
N SER A 124 -16.26 -4.47 -26.34
CA SER A 124 -15.51 -3.22 -26.42
C SER A 124 -15.77 -2.35 -25.17
N ALA A 125 -17.03 -2.23 -24.76
CA ALA A 125 -17.41 -1.51 -23.54
C ALA A 125 -16.76 -2.11 -22.28
N LEU A 126 -16.67 -3.45 -22.18
CA LEU A 126 -16.00 -4.12 -21.07
C LEU A 126 -14.50 -3.80 -21.05
N SER A 127 -13.84 -3.82 -22.20
CA SER A 127 -12.42 -3.44 -22.30
C SER A 127 -12.20 -2.00 -21.85
N GLN A 128 -13.04 -1.07 -22.30
CA GLN A 128 -12.96 0.35 -21.90
C GLN A 128 -13.20 0.54 -20.40
N ALA A 129 -14.21 -0.13 -19.84
CA ALA A 129 -14.51 -0.06 -18.41
C ALA A 129 -13.33 -0.60 -17.56
N ARG A 130 -12.66 -1.67 -18.00
CA ARG A 130 -11.46 -2.20 -17.32
C ARG A 130 -10.28 -1.23 -17.38
N THR A 131 -10.02 -0.60 -18.54
CA THR A 131 -8.97 0.42 -18.66
C THR A 131 -9.25 1.63 -17.75
N SER A 132 -10.51 2.10 -17.71
CA SER A 132 -10.93 3.19 -16.82
C SER A 132 -10.76 2.82 -15.34
N ALA A 133 -11.19 1.62 -14.93
CA ALA A 133 -11.02 1.15 -13.56
C ALA A 133 -9.55 1.07 -13.15
N ALA A 134 -8.66 0.59 -14.03
CA ALA A 134 -7.22 0.53 -13.75
C ALA A 134 -6.59 1.94 -13.61
N ALA A 135 -7.04 2.91 -14.41
CA ALA A 135 -6.60 4.30 -14.29
C ALA A 135 -7.03 4.92 -12.95
N LEU A 136 -8.30 4.73 -12.55
CA LEU A 136 -8.83 5.20 -11.26
C LEU A 136 -8.13 4.53 -10.07
N GLU A 137 -7.85 3.23 -10.15
CA GLU A 137 -7.08 2.51 -9.13
C GLU A 137 -5.66 3.09 -8.99
N SER A 138 -5.00 3.39 -10.11
CA SER A 138 -3.69 4.05 -10.10
C SER A 138 -3.74 5.46 -9.48
N GLN A 139 -4.81 6.22 -9.74
CA GLN A 139 -4.99 7.55 -9.16
C GLN A 139 -5.18 7.49 -7.64
N ILE A 140 -6.03 6.57 -7.16
CA ILE A 140 -6.24 6.33 -5.72
C ILE A 140 -4.92 5.90 -5.07
N ALA A 141 -4.18 4.98 -5.69
CA ALA A 141 -2.89 4.51 -5.18
C ALA A 141 -1.85 5.65 -5.11
N ALA A 142 -1.81 6.53 -6.11
CA ALA A 142 -0.93 7.69 -6.13
C ALA A 142 -1.27 8.70 -5.02
N ALA A 143 -2.56 9.00 -4.80
CA ALA A 143 -3.00 9.86 -3.71
C ALA A 143 -2.62 9.29 -2.34
N HIS A 144 -2.87 7.99 -2.13
CA HIS A 144 -2.45 7.29 -0.91
C HIS A 144 -0.93 7.33 -0.70
N ALA A 145 -0.14 7.12 -1.75
CA ALA A 145 1.32 7.21 -1.68
C ALA A 145 1.80 8.63 -1.37
N GLY A 146 1.15 9.66 -1.93
CA GLY A 146 1.43 11.07 -1.63
C GLY A 146 1.18 11.39 -0.16
N ILE A 147 0.02 11.00 0.38
CA ILE A 147 -0.31 11.20 1.80
C ILE A 147 0.66 10.45 2.70
N PHE A 148 0.99 9.18 2.38
CA PHE A 148 1.97 8.42 3.14
C PHE A 148 3.36 9.11 3.13
N SER A 149 3.80 9.58 1.96
CA SER A 149 5.08 10.27 1.81
C SER A 149 5.12 11.58 2.60
N ALA A 150 4.03 12.35 2.60
CA ALA A 150 3.91 13.57 3.38
C ALA A 150 3.96 13.26 4.88
N ALA A 151 3.10 12.35 5.35
CA ALA A 151 2.99 11.94 6.75
C ALA A 151 4.30 11.40 7.35
N THR A 152 5.15 10.79 6.52
CA THR A 152 6.41 10.16 6.96
C THR A 152 7.65 10.99 6.62
N SER A 153 7.49 12.21 6.12
CA SER A 153 8.57 13.04 5.58
C SER A 153 9.65 13.41 6.60
N HIS A 154 9.26 13.57 7.87
CA HIS A 154 10.15 13.90 8.99
C HIS A 154 10.78 12.65 9.66
N LEU A 155 10.39 11.44 9.25
CA LEU A 155 10.92 10.19 9.80
C LEU A 155 12.22 9.77 9.10
N SER A 156 13.07 9.04 9.82
CA SER A 156 14.29 8.48 9.23
C SER A 156 13.96 7.37 8.21
N SER A 157 14.76 7.25 7.14
CA SER A 157 14.54 6.22 6.11
C SER A 157 14.43 4.78 6.65
N PRO A 158 15.20 4.34 7.67
CA PRO A 158 15.02 3.03 8.27
C PRO A 158 13.62 2.81 8.89
N VAL A 159 13.05 3.83 9.52
CA VAL A 159 11.69 3.76 10.11
C VAL A 159 10.65 3.67 8.99
N VAL A 160 10.76 4.49 7.95
CA VAL A 160 9.85 4.46 6.79
C VAL A 160 9.87 3.09 6.11
N ASN A 161 11.07 2.53 5.89
CA ASN A 161 11.23 1.19 5.31
C ASN A 161 10.60 0.11 6.20
N SER A 162 10.72 0.23 7.52
CA SER A 162 10.09 -0.68 8.48
C SER A 162 8.56 -0.62 8.41
N ILE A 163 7.98 0.59 8.38
CA ILE A 163 6.53 0.79 8.21
C ILE A 163 6.05 0.14 6.91
N GLN A 164 6.70 0.43 5.78
CA GLN A 164 6.34 -0.13 4.47
C GLN A 164 6.38 -1.67 4.48
N ARG A 165 7.41 -2.25 5.10
CA ARG A 165 7.55 -3.70 5.23
C ARG A 165 6.41 -4.29 6.08
N ILE A 166 6.15 -3.71 7.25
CA ILE A 166 5.07 -4.13 8.16
C ILE A 166 3.71 -4.08 7.44
N THR A 167 3.41 -2.96 6.77
CA THR A 167 2.18 -2.77 6.02
C THR A 167 2.03 -3.80 4.89
N SER A 168 3.09 -4.06 4.13
CA SER A 168 3.06 -5.05 3.05
C SER A 168 2.80 -6.48 3.56
N ALA A 169 3.24 -6.80 4.78
CA ALA A 169 3.08 -8.11 5.41
C ALA A 169 1.72 -8.29 6.11
N ARG A 170 0.90 -7.24 6.23
CA ARG A 170 -0.41 -7.28 6.91
C ARG A 170 -1.34 -8.40 6.40
N ARG A 171 -1.26 -8.72 5.10
CA ARG A 171 -2.05 -9.80 4.46
C ARG A 171 -1.86 -11.18 5.08
N TRP A 172 -0.75 -11.40 5.80
CA TRP A 172 -0.44 -12.67 6.44
C TRP A 172 -1.17 -12.88 7.78
N GLY A 173 -1.73 -11.81 8.36
CA GLY A 173 -2.52 -11.89 9.61
C GLY A 173 -1.70 -12.35 10.82
N LEU A 174 -0.39 -12.10 10.83
CA LEU A 174 0.51 -12.45 11.92
C LEU A 174 0.65 -11.30 12.92
N PRO A 175 1.09 -11.57 14.16
CA PRO A 175 1.48 -10.51 15.09
C PRO A 175 2.49 -9.54 14.47
N VAL A 176 2.31 -8.25 14.72
CA VAL A 176 2.98 -7.16 14.00
C VAL A 176 4.51 -7.22 14.09
N GLN A 177 5.08 -7.73 15.18
CA GLN A 177 6.54 -7.89 15.32
C GLN A 177 7.12 -8.85 14.27
N TYR A 178 6.37 -9.86 13.84
CA TYR A 178 6.84 -10.75 12.77
C TYR A 178 6.84 -10.02 11.44
N SER A 179 5.88 -9.12 11.18
CA SER A 179 5.79 -8.31 9.96
C SER A 179 7.02 -7.41 9.71
N ALA A 180 7.85 -7.16 10.73
CA ALA A 180 9.06 -6.33 10.64
C ALA A 180 10.23 -7.00 9.89
N ALA A 181 10.20 -8.30 9.63
CA ALA A 181 11.28 -9.00 8.94
C ALA A 181 10.88 -9.52 7.55
N GLU A 182 11.81 -9.46 6.59
CA GLU A 182 11.59 -9.97 5.24
C GLU A 182 11.63 -11.50 5.22
N ARG A 183 10.69 -12.09 4.46
CA ARG A 183 10.48 -13.54 4.34
C ARG A 183 9.92 -13.90 2.99
N SER A 184 10.25 -15.11 2.53
CA SER A 184 9.54 -15.74 1.42
C SER A 184 8.11 -16.11 1.82
N GLU A 185 7.23 -16.25 0.83
CA GLU A 185 5.86 -16.71 1.02
C GLU A 185 5.78 -18.06 1.75
N SER A 186 6.64 -19.02 1.40
CA SER A 186 6.72 -20.30 2.11
C SER A 186 7.07 -20.15 3.61
N ALA A 187 7.94 -19.20 3.95
CA ALA A 187 8.31 -18.94 5.34
C ALA A 187 7.18 -18.26 6.11
N TRP A 188 6.41 -17.38 5.46
CA TRP A 188 5.20 -16.80 6.06
C TRP A 188 4.14 -17.86 6.37
N VAL A 189 3.89 -18.78 5.44
CA VAL A 189 2.95 -19.88 5.64
C VAL A 189 3.41 -20.78 6.78
N ALA A 190 4.68 -21.20 6.79
CA ALA A 190 5.23 -22.04 7.86
C ALA A 190 5.10 -21.40 9.25
N LEU A 191 5.40 -20.11 9.38
CA LEU A 191 5.27 -19.39 10.65
C LEU A 191 3.81 -19.29 11.09
N ARG A 192 2.89 -18.99 10.17
CA ARG A 192 1.45 -18.93 10.47
C ARG A 192 0.93 -20.28 10.97
N ASP A 193 1.32 -21.36 10.30
CA ASP A 193 0.85 -22.70 10.64
C ASP A 193 1.44 -23.15 11.98
N ALA A 194 2.72 -22.84 12.27
CA ALA A 194 3.33 -23.08 13.57
C ALA A 194 2.63 -22.31 14.71
N LEU A 195 2.33 -21.02 14.51
CA LEU A 195 1.60 -20.21 15.49
C LEU A 195 0.16 -20.73 15.72
N SER A 196 -0.50 -21.18 14.65
CA SER A 196 -1.82 -21.79 14.72
C SER A 196 -1.81 -23.09 15.52
N GLN A 197 -0.81 -23.96 15.27
CA GLN A 197 -0.63 -25.20 16.00
C GLN A 197 -0.39 -24.96 17.50
N VAL A 198 0.55 -24.06 17.86
CA VAL A 198 0.82 -23.71 19.26
C VAL A 198 -0.44 -23.22 19.96
N ARG A 199 -1.24 -22.36 19.29
CA ARG A 199 -2.52 -21.87 19.83
C ARG A 199 -3.53 -23.01 20.02
N ALA A 200 -3.66 -23.92 19.05
CA ALA A 200 -4.58 -25.04 19.11
C ALA A 200 -4.20 -26.06 20.20
N CYS A 201 -2.90 -26.33 20.37
CA CYS A 201 -2.37 -27.17 21.45
C CYS A 201 -2.65 -26.56 22.82
N ALA A 202 -2.40 -25.26 22.99
CA ALA A 202 -2.70 -24.54 24.25
C ALA A 202 -4.19 -24.61 24.62
N GLN A 203 -5.10 -24.45 23.66
CA GLN A 203 -6.55 -24.56 23.89
C GLN A 203 -7.01 -25.97 24.30
N ARG A 204 -6.24 -27.00 23.93
CA ARG A 204 -6.54 -28.41 24.21
C ARG A 204 -5.67 -28.98 25.34
N GLU A 205 -4.85 -28.15 25.98
CA GLU A 205 -3.89 -28.56 27.01
C GLU A 205 -2.93 -29.66 26.53
N LEU A 206 -2.54 -29.61 25.25
CA LEU A 206 -1.57 -30.51 24.63
C LEU A 206 -0.20 -29.84 24.51
N GLU A 207 0.86 -30.65 24.54
CA GLU A 207 2.21 -30.16 24.25
C GLU A 207 2.34 -29.83 22.74
N PRO A 208 2.83 -28.64 22.36
CA PRO A 208 3.07 -28.31 20.97
C PRO A 208 4.20 -29.14 20.35
N ASP A 209 4.22 -29.25 19.02
CA ASP A 209 5.34 -29.89 18.33
C ASP A 209 6.62 -29.07 18.53
N SER A 210 7.69 -29.75 18.95
CA SER A 210 9.03 -29.19 19.07
C SER A 210 9.52 -28.48 17.80
N ALA A 211 9.13 -28.96 16.61
CA ALA A 211 9.52 -28.32 15.35
C ALA A 211 8.87 -26.93 15.21
N CYS A 212 7.60 -26.79 15.61
CA CYS A 212 6.87 -25.53 15.56
C CYS A 212 7.39 -24.54 16.62
N THR A 213 7.66 -24.99 17.84
CA THR A 213 8.23 -24.13 18.89
C THR A 213 9.65 -23.68 18.55
N ASN A 214 10.48 -24.57 17.99
CA ASN A 214 11.82 -24.21 17.50
C ASN A 214 11.77 -23.19 16.36
N LEU A 215 10.83 -23.33 15.41
CA LEU A 215 10.64 -22.34 14.34
C LEU A 215 10.29 -20.96 14.93
N ILE A 216 9.31 -20.89 15.82
CA ILE A 216 8.91 -19.63 16.46
C ILE A 216 10.07 -19.02 17.26
N ALA A 217 10.82 -19.84 18.01
CA ALA A 217 11.98 -19.37 18.76
C ALA A 217 13.07 -18.80 17.83
N SER A 218 13.33 -19.47 16.69
CA SER A 218 14.28 -18.97 15.68
C SER A 218 13.83 -17.64 15.08
N GLU A 219 12.54 -17.48 14.78
CA GLU A 219 11.99 -16.24 14.24
C GLU A 219 12.02 -15.10 15.26
N ASN A 220 11.76 -15.39 16.55
CA ASN A 220 11.88 -14.43 17.64
C ASN A 220 13.33 -13.95 17.83
N SER A 221 14.32 -14.79 17.50
CA SER A 221 15.74 -14.43 17.61
C SER A 221 16.25 -13.55 16.48
N ARG A 222 15.46 -13.35 15.40
CA ARG A 222 15.83 -12.42 14.32
C ARG A 222 15.86 -10.99 14.84
N THR A 223 16.92 -10.27 14.51
CA THR A 223 17.17 -8.90 15.00
C THR A 223 15.98 -7.97 14.77
N GLU A 224 15.38 -7.99 13.58
CA GLU A 224 14.27 -7.10 13.23
C GLU A 224 13.00 -7.42 14.02
N VAL A 225 12.73 -8.71 14.26
CA VAL A 225 11.56 -9.15 15.05
C VAL A 225 11.76 -8.80 16.52
N ALA A 226 12.95 -9.06 17.06
CA ALA A 226 13.29 -8.74 18.44
C ALA A 226 13.24 -7.22 18.70
N GLN A 227 13.75 -6.41 17.76
CA GLN A 227 13.67 -4.95 17.85
C GLN A 227 12.23 -4.45 17.77
N ALA A 228 11.43 -4.93 16.83
CA ALA A 228 10.03 -4.55 16.72
C ALA A 228 9.24 -4.90 17.99
N ALA A 229 9.50 -6.09 18.57
CA ALA A 229 8.92 -6.49 19.85
C ALA A 229 9.35 -5.56 21.00
N ALA A 230 10.62 -5.17 21.06
CA ALA A 230 11.12 -4.23 22.05
C ALA A 230 10.48 -2.84 21.91
N PHE A 231 10.34 -2.32 20.68
CA PHE A 231 9.70 -1.02 20.44
C PHE A 231 8.20 -1.03 20.74
N LEU A 232 7.48 -2.11 20.42
CA LEU A 232 6.09 -2.28 20.83
C LEU A 232 5.94 -2.15 22.34
N ASN A 233 6.77 -2.88 23.10
CA ASN A 233 6.74 -2.82 24.56
C ASN A 233 7.10 -1.43 25.11
N ALA A 234 8.01 -0.70 24.45
CA ALA A 234 8.50 0.59 24.93
C ALA A 234 7.61 1.79 24.54
N HIS A 235 6.91 1.72 23.40
CA HIS A 235 6.31 2.90 22.77
C HIS A 235 4.81 2.79 22.49
N LEU A 236 4.21 1.59 22.49
CA LEU A 236 2.83 1.40 22.02
C LEU A 236 1.82 2.27 22.76
N ASP A 237 1.87 2.31 24.10
CA ASP A 237 0.89 3.07 24.89
C ASP A 237 0.99 4.58 24.64
N GLY A 238 2.21 5.11 24.55
CA GLY A 238 2.45 6.52 24.24
C GLY A 238 2.01 6.88 22.82
N VAL A 239 2.28 6.01 21.84
CA VAL A 239 1.84 6.19 20.46
C VAL A 239 0.32 6.17 20.37
N LYS A 240 -0.36 5.23 21.06
CA LYS A 240 -1.83 5.17 21.12
C LYS A 240 -2.43 6.42 21.73
N ALA A 241 -1.87 6.90 22.84
CA ALA A 241 -2.34 8.13 23.49
C ALA A 241 -2.21 9.34 22.56
N ALA A 242 -1.05 9.53 21.94
CA ALA A 242 -0.81 10.62 21.00
C ALA A 242 -1.73 10.54 19.77
N PHE A 243 -1.94 9.33 19.23
CA PHE A 243 -2.84 9.08 18.10
C PHE A 243 -4.31 9.41 18.46
N HIS A 244 -4.75 9.02 19.66
CA HIS A 244 -6.09 9.34 20.14
C HIS A 244 -6.29 10.84 20.36
N THR A 245 -5.31 11.53 20.96
CA THR A 245 -5.34 12.99 21.12
C THR A 245 -5.41 13.71 19.78
N ALA A 246 -4.68 13.24 18.76
CA ALA A 246 -4.67 13.85 17.43
C ALA A 246 -5.98 13.64 16.65
N LEU A 247 -6.74 12.58 16.94
CA LEU A 247 -8.04 12.30 16.31
C LEU A 247 -9.24 12.79 17.13
N ALA A 248 -9.01 13.41 18.28
CA ALA A 248 -10.08 14.00 19.07
C ALA A 248 -10.70 15.18 18.30
N PRO A 249 -12.05 15.29 18.25
CA PRO A 249 -12.76 16.35 17.55
C PRO A 249 -12.62 17.72 18.24
#